data_AF-R6XU65-F1
#
_entry.id   AF-R6XU65-F1
#
_cell.length_a   1.000
_cell.length_b   1.000
_cell.length_c   1.000
_cell.angle_alpha   90.00
_cell.angle_beta   90.00
_cell.angle_gamma   90.00
#
_symmetry.space_group_name_H-M   'P 1'
#
loop_
_entity.id
_entity.type
_entity.pdbx_description
1 polymer ?
#
loop_
_entity_poly.entity_id
_entity_poly.type
_entity_poly.pdbx_seq_one_letter_code
_entity_poly.pdbx_strand_id
1 'polypeptide(L)'
;MKNKFKVSIWTILLASGILSLGLASCNKPNSSSSTSSSSSSISTSTSSSISSTISSSSSTSSISSNPNVRTYVVTFVDQNGSTNLGSTSVEKGGKIAEFPEVIDDGSGHEFAGWYYQGKPFDENTPINSRITLQARYYYSVTYLDSDNNVLEVKKVVYGNSIKASEAPAIEAPEHFTFNNWLLDGKEFIFASAITSDIRLTPNFTYELEGDGTSSSPFLLKTKTDIIELAKLISNGSYKNGVNYSTGYYSLENNIELTEEDKFSGFPVFSGIIDGNGNKISGITISPASQNSSVGFFTELINAQISNLKLDIAVSSKNANINNSKVGGLAGRAINSTLVGIELNVNIDIGYKGASRATVGGLVGEIEDTTIDSCLVKGEVVGGSLIGGLVGYASNNSFISQSYSGAYLGNYRTATLGGLVAYLSEDSKIYASLFDGNFYQSTYVSQDDVSYYLLGAGYGDFSLCF
;
A
#
# COMPACT_ATOMS: atom_id res chain seq x y z
N MET A 1 -14.20 48.04 -4.92
CA MET A 1 -15.21 47.36 -4.09
C MET A 1 -14.50 46.60 -2.99
N LYS A 2 -15.04 46.66 -1.77
CA LYS A 2 -14.39 46.27 -0.50
C LYS A 2 -14.24 44.74 -0.35
N ASN A 3 -13.12 44.36 0.27
CA ASN A 3 -12.81 43.09 0.93
C ASN A 3 -13.99 42.33 1.54
N LYS A 4 -13.89 40.99 1.52
CA LYS A 4 -14.16 40.12 2.68
C LYS A 4 -13.60 38.70 2.44
N PHE A 5 -12.38 38.45 2.92
CA PHE A 5 -11.91 37.11 3.27
C PHE A 5 -12.49 36.74 4.65
N LYS A 6 -13.11 35.56 4.77
CA LYS A 6 -13.49 34.94 6.04
C LYS A 6 -12.47 33.86 6.35
N VAL A 7 -11.68 34.07 7.39
CA VAL A 7 -10.84 33.06 8.04
C VAL A 7 -11.67 32.39 9.14
N SER A 8 -11.71 31.06 9.16
CA SER A 8 -12.34 30.25 10.19
C SER A 8 -11.24 29.60 11.03
N ILE A 9 -11.07 30.09 12.27
CA ILE A 9 -10.20 29.54 13.30
C ILE A 9 -10.93 28.39 13.99
N TRP A 10 -10.34 27.19 14.00
CA TRP A 10 -10.72 26.12 14.92
C TRP A 10 -9.63 25.98 16.00
N THR A 11 -10.00 26.32 17.23
CA THR A 11 -9.21 26.13 18.45
C THR A 11 -9.61 24.79 19.06
N ILE A 12 -8.67 23.85 19.20
CA ILE A 12 -8.85 22.62 20.00
C ILE A 12 -8.06 22.79 21.30
N LEU A 13 -8.80 22.74 22.41
CA LEU A 13 -8.30 22.83 23.78
C LEU A 13 -7.82 21.44 24.22
N LEU A 14 -6.56 21.35 24.67
CA LEU A 14 -6.02 20.21 25.42
C LEU A 14 -6.56 20.26 26.87
N ALA A 15 -7.13 19.15 27.35
CA ALA A 15 -7.40 18.94 28.76
C ALA A 15 -6.72 17.64 29.23
N SER A 16 -5.67 17.84 30.00
CA SER A 16 -4.93 16.86 30.79
C SER A 16 -5.71 16.43 32.04
N GLY A 17 -5.63 15.15 32.40
CA GLY A 17 -6.17 14.62 33.64
C GLY A 17 -5.46 13.32 34.05
N ILE A 18 -4.42 13.46 34.88
CA ILE A 18 -3.71 12.39 35.59
C ILE A 18 -4.50 12.07 36.86
N LEU A 19 -4.72 10.79 37.17
CA LEU A 19 -4.73 10.31 38.55
C LEU A 19 -4.27 8.84 38.63
N SER A 20 -3.13 8.64 39.28
CA SER A 20 -2.66 7.40 39.90
C SER A 20 -3.50 7.09 41.17
N LEU A 21 -3.44 5.99 41.93
CA LEU A 21 -2.44 4.95 42.19
C LEU A 21 -3.11 3.92 43.13
N GLY A 22 -2.59 2.70 43.19
CA GLY A 22 -2.62 1.85 44.38
C GLY A 22 -3.32 0.50 44.15
N LEU A 23 -2.63 -0.60 43.81
CA LEU A 23 -1.56 -1.37 44.46
C LEU A 23 -2.07 -2.65 45.14
N ALA A 24 -1.29 -3.71 44.89
CA ALA A 24 -1.06 -4.92 45.67
C ALA A 24 -2.10 -6.05 45.56
N SER A 25 -1.74 -7.33 45.49
CA SER A 25 -0.46 -8.04 45.28
C SER A 25 -0.79 -9.56 45.24
N CYS A 26 0.03 -10.34 44.53
CA CYS A 26 0.40 -11.78 44.72
C CYS A 26 -0.66 -12.79 45.23
N ASN A 27 -0.84 -13.98 44.62
CA ASN A 27 0.18 -15.00 44.42
C ASN A 27 -0.33 -16.19 43.54
N LYS A 28 0.62 -16.84 42.86
CA LYS A 28 0.65 -18.12 42.10
C LYS A 28 0.07 -19.38 42.85
N PRO A 29 0.16 -20.62 42.30
CA PRO A 29 -0.23 -21.18 40.99
C PRO A 29 -0.89 -22.60 41.12
N ASN A 30 -1.03 -23.34 40.00
CA ASN A 30 -1.23 -24.80 39.87
C ASN A 30 -2.64 -25.33 40.23
N SER A 31 -3.22 -26.38 39.63
CA SER A 31 -2.83 -27.35 38.59
C SER A 31 -4.07 -28.22 38.28
N SER A 32 -4.09 -28.80 37.07
CA SER A 32 -4.52 -30.18 36.73
C SER A 32 -5.93 -30.71 37.08
N SER A 33 -6.56 -31.31 36.05
CA SER A 33 -7.30 -32.60 36.02
C SER A 33 -8.44 -32.80 37.03
N SER A 34 -9.58 -33.44 36.78
CA SER A 34 -10.05 -34.42 35.79
C SER A 34 -11.52 -34.72 36.16
N THR A 35 -12.28 -35.29 35.21
CA THR A 35 -13.34 -36.32 35.34
C THR A 35 -13.84 -36.66 36.77
N SER A 36 -15.12 -36.81 37.09
CA SER A 36 -16.13 -37.66 36.44
C SER A 36 -17.48 -37.61 37.21
N SER A 37 -18.56 -37.89 36.47
CA SER A 37 -19.68 -38.78 36.82
C SER A 37 -20.58 -38.54 38.05
N SER A 38 -21.89 -38.48 37.74
CA SER A 38 -23.04 -39.17 38.40
C SER A 38 -23.37 -38.78 39.85
N SER A 39 -24.61 -38.55 40.30
CA SER A 39 -25.84 -39.29 40.04
C SER A 39 -27.04 -38.58 40.72
N SER A 40 -28.21 -38.77 40.08
CA SER A 40 -29.61 -38.80 40.56
C SER A 40 -30.01 -38.57 42.03
N SER A 41 -31.11 -37.83 42.23
CA SER A 41 -32.31 -38.17 43.03
C SER A 41 -33.40 -37.12 42.74
N ILE A 42 -34.51 -37.42 42.05
CA ILE A 42 -35.80 -38.03 42.45
C ILE A 42 -36.58 -37.27 43.55
N SER A 43 -37.71 -36.69 43.13
CA SER A 43 -39.04 -36.72 43.79
C SER A 43 -40.07 -36.19 42.76
N THR A 44 -40.94 -37.00 42.14
CA THR A 44 -42.32 -37.39 42.57
C THR A 44 -43.13 -36.20 43.12
N SER A 45 -44.39 -35.90 42.77
CA SER A 45 -45.51 -36.59 42.10
C SER A 45 -46.62 -35.52 41.92
N THR A 46 -47.52 -35.53 40.94
CA THR A 46 -48.79 -36.29 40.99
C THR A 46 -49.64 -36.00 39.74
N SER A 47 -50.40 -37.02 39.40
CA SER A 47 -51.37 -37.20 38.32
C SER A 47 -52.69 -36.45 38.48
N SER A 48 -53.38 -36.18 37.38
CA SER A 48 -54.80 -36.52 37.24
C SER A 48 -55.27 -36.50 35.78
N SER A 49 -55.91 -37.60 35.40
CA SER A 49 -56.57 -37.87 34.13
C SER A 49 -58.07 -37.97 34.38
N ILE A 50 -58.91 -37.35 33.56
CA ILE A 50 -60.34 -37.72 33.40
C ILE A 50 -60.69 -37.67 31.91
N SER A 51 -61.47 -38.67 31.50
CA SER A 51 -61.84 -39.03 30.14
C SER A 51 -63.32 -38.70 29.83
N SER A 52 -63.66 -38.79 28.54
CA SER A 52 -64.99 -38.74 27.87
C SER A 52 -65.61 -37.33 27.72
N THR A 53 -66.31 -36.99 26.64
CA THR A 53 -67.24 -37.78 25.82
C THR A 53 -67.41 -37.19 24.41
N ILE A 54 -67.73 -38.05 23.43
CA ILE A 54 -68.14 -37.71 22.05
C ILE A 54 -69.55 -37.09 22.07
N SER A 55 -69.77 -36.03 21.29
CA SER A 55 -71.12 -35.61 20.85
C SER A 55 -71.02 -35.01 19.45
N SER A 56 -71.62 -35.71 18.51
CA SER A 56 -71.85 -35.33 17.12
C SER A 56 -72.84 -34.17 17.00
N SER A 57 -72.51 -33.14 16.23
CA SER A 57 -73.52 -32.40 15.49
C SER A 57 -72.96 -31.94 14.14
N SER A 58 -73.54 -32.51 13.09
CA SER A 58 -73.31 -32.22 11.69
C SER A 58 -74.01 -30.92 11.31
N SER A 59 -73.27 -29.98 10.72
CA SER A 59 -73.83 -28.99 9.81
C SER A 59 -72.88 -28.86 8.62
N THR A 60 -73.19 -29.63 7.60
CA THR A 60 -72.60 -29.60 6.26
C THR A 60 -72.92 -28.27 5.58
N SER A 61 -71.89 -27.47 5.31
CA SER A 61 -71.89 -26.54 4.18
C SER A 61 -71.07 -27.17 3.07
N SER A 62 -71.77 -27.61 2.03
CA SER A 62 -71.24 -28.30 0.86
C SER A 62 -70.33 -27.40 0.03
N ILE A 63 -69.01 -27.61 0.11
CA ILE A 63 -68.10 -27.25 -0.97
C ILE A 63 -68.09 -28.43 -1.94
N SER A 64 -68.61 -28.19 -3.13
CA SER A 64 -68.52 -29.07 -4.29
C SER A 64 -67.05 -29.32 -4.64
N SER A 65 -66.45 -30.40 -4.14
CA SER A 65 -65.17 -30.90 -4.65
C SER A 65 -65.44 -31.87 -5.80
N ASN A 66 -65.26 -31.39 -7.03
CA ASN A 66 -65.26 -32.23 -8.22
C ASN A 66 -64.04 -33.19 -8.17
N PRO A 67 -64.22 -34.52 -8.11
CA PRO A 67 -63.13 -35.48 -7.85
C PRO A 67 -62.12 -35.65 -9.01
N ASN A 68 -62.23 -34.86 -10.09
CA ASN A 68 -61.34 -34.92 -11.25
C ASN A 68 -60.46 -33.67 -11.45
N VAL A 69 -60.43 -32.73 -10.50
CA VAL A 69 -59.54 -31.57 -10.60
C VAL A 69 -58.12 -31.98 -10.22
N ARG A 70 -57.23 -32.09 -11.22
CA ARG A 70 -55.80 -32.30 -10.96
C ARG A 70 -55.20 -31.01 -10.46
N THR A 71 -54.55 -31.05 -9.30
CA THR A 71 -53.79 -29.92 -8.73
C THR A 71 -52.29 -30.21 -8.78
N TYR A 72 -51.49 -29.16 -8.93
CA TYR A 72 -50.04 -29.21 -8.85
C TYR A 72 -49.53 -28.33 -7.72
N VAL A 73 -48.56 -28.83 -6.97
CA VAL A 73 -47.91 -28.08 -5.89
C VAL A 73 -46.84 -27.17 -6.49
N VAL A 74 -46.90 -25.90 -6.14
CA VAL A 74 -45.83 -24.91 -6.35
C VAL A 74 -45.11 -24.72 -5.02
N THR A 75 -43.81 -25.00 -4.99
CA THR A 75 -42.97 -24.79 -3.81
C THR A 75 -42.15 -23.52 -3.97
N PHE A 76 -42.12 -22.68 -2.95
CA PHE A 76 -41.31 -21.48 -2.88
C PHE A 76 -40.08 -21.75 -2.02
N VAL A 77 -38.89 -21.46 -2.54
CA VAL A 77 -37.62 -21.69 -1.82
C VAL A 77 -36.75 -20.44 -1.77
N ASP A 78 -35.87 -20.37 -0.78
CA ASP A 78 -34.88 -19.30 -0.65
C ASP A 78 -33.90 -19.24 -1.83
N GLN A 79 -33.06 -18.20 -1.87
CA GLN A 79 -32.09 -18.00 -2.95
C GLN A 79 -31.10 -19.16 -3.10
N ASN A 80 -30.86 -19.95 -2.04
CA ASN A 80 -30.00 -21.13 -2.06
C ASN A 80 -30.74 -22.42 -2.42
N GLY A 81 -32.07 -22.37 -2.56
CA GLY A 81 -32.93 -23.54 -2.76
C GLY A 81 -32.96 -24.51 -1.57
N SER A 82 -32.44 -24.10 -0.41
CA SER A 82 -32.22 -24.93 0.77
C SER A 82 -33.38 -24.83 1.77
N THR A 83 -34.03 -23.66 1.83
CA THR A 83 -35.13 -23.39 2.76
C THR A 83 -36.44 -23.32 2.01
N ASN A 84 -37.44 -24.07 2.48
CA ASN A 84 -38.82 -23.95 2.00
C ASN A 84 -39.49 -22.74 2.68
N LEU A 85 -39.92 -21.79 1.87
CA LEU A 85 -40.55 -20.54 2.29
C LEU A 85 -42.08 -20.61 2.25
N GLY A 86 -42.63 -21.67 1.67
CA GLY A 86 -44.06 -21.89 1.54
C GLY A 86 -44.41 -22.77 0.35
N SER A 87 -45.67 -23.17 0.26
CA SER A 87 -46.18 -23.86 -0.92
C SER A 87 -47.65 -23.57 -1.13
N THR A 88 -48.10 -23.61 -2.38
CA THR A 88 -49.51 -23.49 -2.75
C THR A 88 -49.91 -24.57 -3.76
N SER A 89 -51.19 -24.91 -3.81
CA SER A 89 -51.74 -25.90 -4.75
C SER A 89 -52.57 -25.18 -5.81
N VAL A 90 -52.23 -25.39 -7.09
CA VAL A 90 -52.88 -24.75 -8.23
C VAL A 90 -53.56 -25.80 -9.08
N GLU A 91 -54.82 -25.58 -9.47
CA GLU A 91 -55.51 -26.46 -10.43
C GLU A 91 -54.76 -26.50 -11.78
N LYS A 92 -54.77 -27.63 -12.47
CA LYS A 92 -54.12 -27.79 -13.78
C LYS A 92 -54.61 -26.71 -14.76
N GLY A 93 -53.67 -25.94 -15.28
CA GLY A 93 -53.94 -24.82 -16.19
C GLY A 93 -54.32 -23.51 -15.49
N GLY A 94 -54.44 -23.51 -14.16
CA GLY A 94 -54.64 -22.32 -13.34
C GLY A 94 -53.35 -21.53 -13.10
N LYS A 95 -53.48 -20.38 -12.46
CA LYS A 95 -52.37 -19.47 -12.10
C LYS A 95 -52.15 -19.45 -10.60
N ILE A 96 -50.98 -18.98 -10.15
CA ILE A 96 -50.72 -18.75 -8.72
C ILE A 96 -51.58 -17.58 -8.25
N ALA A 97 -52.44 -17.81 -7.26
CA ALA A 97 -53.35 -16.78 -6.74
C ALA A 97 -52.69 -15.86 -5.71
N GLU A 98 -51.72 -16.38 -4.95
CA GLU A 98 -51.03 -15.66 -3.89
C GLU A 98 -49.58 -16.14 -3.80
N PHE A 99 -48.66 -15.17 -3.72
CA PHE A 99 -47.24 -15.39 -3.48
C PHE A 99 -46.94 -15.12 -2.00
N PRO A 100 -45.87 -15.72 -1.43
CA PRO A 100 -45.42 -15.36 -0.09
C PRO A 100 -45.17 -13.84 0.03
N GLU A 101 -45.54 -13.26 1.18
CA GLU A 101 -45.25 -11.85 1.49
C GLU A 101 -43.73 -11.59 1.46
N VAL A 102 -43.34 -10.34 1.16
CA VAL A 102 -41.95 -9.91 0.94
C VAL A 102 -41.00 -10.60 1.91
N ILE A 103 -40.09 -11.41 1.34
CA ILE A 103 -39.16 -12.22 2.11
C ILE A 103 -37.95 -11.35 2.44
N ASP A 104 -37.85 -10.92 3.69
CA ASP A 104 -36.55 -10.52 4.25
C ASP A 104 -35.79 -11.81 4.57
N ASP A 105 -34.77 -12.12 3.77
CA ASP A 105 -33.89 -13.27 4.02
C ASP A 105 -32.79 -12.96 5.04
N GLY A 106 -32.88 -11.80 5.71
CA GLY A 106 -31.88 -11.30 6.66
C GLY A 106 -30.62 -10.75 5.98
N SER A 107 -30.58 -10.70 4.65
CA SER A 107 -29.43 -10.17 3.90
C SER A 107 -29.50 -8.66 3.70
N GLY A 108 -30.67 -8.03 3.92
CA GLY A 108 -30.90 -6.61 3.69
C GLY A 108 -31.03 -6.22 2.20
N HIS A 109 -31.00 -7.19 1.28
CA HIS A 109 -31.16 -6.95 -0.15
C HIS A 109 -32.63 -6.88 -0.56
N GLU A 110 -32.92 -6.07 -1.58
CA GLU A 110 -34.26 -5.92 -2.14
C GLU A 110 -34.67 -7.17 -2.93
N PHE A 111 -35.88 -7.67 -2.70
CA PHE A 111 -36.45 -8.81 -3.42
C PHE A 111 -36.67 -8.47 -4.90
N ALA A 112 -36.03 -9.23 -5.79
CA ALA A 112 -36.11 -9.02 -7.23
C ALA A 112 -37.24 -9.82 -7.89
N GLY A 113 -37.65 -10.95 -7.30
CA GLY A 113 -38.75 -11.76 -7.81
C GLY A 113 -38.54 -13.26 -7.70
N TRP A 114 -39.54 -14.00 -8.18
CA TRP A 114 -39.52 -15.46 -8.24
C TRP A 114 -38.98 -15.96 -9.58
N TYR A 115 -38.12 -16.96 -9.54
CA TYR A 115 -37.45 -17.51 -10.71
C TYR A 115 -37.75 -19.00 -10.87
N TYR A 116 -38.06 -19.41 -12.10
CA TYR A 116 -38.21 -20.81 -12.48
C TYR A 116 -37.07 -21.21 -13.40
N GLN A 117 -36.30 -22.23 -13.02
CA GLN A 117 -35.16 -22.73 -13.80
C GLN A 117 -34.18 -21.62 -14.25
N GLY A 118 -33.93 -20.65 -13.36
CA GLY A 118 -33.01 -19.53 -13.61
C GLY A 118 -33.59 -18.38 -14.43
N LYS A 119 -34.87 -18.41 -14.82
CA LYS A 119 -35.56 -17.32 -15.53
C LYS A 119 -36.61 -16.64 -14.65
N PRO A 120 -36.84 -15.33 -14.79
CA PRO A 120 -37.94 -14.65 -14.11
C PRO A 120 -39.26 -15.37 -14.40
N PHE A 121 -40.03 -15.66 -13.36
CA PHE A 121 -41.33 -16.32 -13.49
C PHE A 121 -42.42 -15.28 -13.74
N ASP A 122 -43.18 -15.46 -14.83
CA ASP A 122 -44.40 -14.67 -15.08
C ASP A 122 -45.55 -15.26 -14.26
N GLU A 123 -46.13 -14.45 -13.38
CA GLU A 123 -47.28 -14.81 -12.53
C GLU A 123 -48.50 -15.30 -13.33
N ASN A 124 -48.57 -14.96 -14.62
CA ASN A 124 -49.64 -15.39 -15.51
C ASN A 124 -49.40 -16.78 -16.12
N THR A 125 -48.27 -17.43 -15.83
CA THR A 125 -47.91 -18.74 -16.38
C THR A 125 -48.87 -19.83 -15.87
N PRO A 126 -49.60 -20.54 -16.75
CA PRO A 126 -50.45 -21.66 -16.35
C PRO A 126 -49.65 -22.83 -15.76
N ILE A 127 -50.04 -23.30 -14.58
CA ILE A 127 -49.38 -24.40 -13.88
C ILE A 127 -49.90 -25.75 -14.40
N ASN A 128 -49.01 -26.52 -15.03
CA ASN A 128 -49.34 -27.82 -15.62
C ASN A 128 -48.51 -28.98 -15.05
N SER A 129 -47.63 -28.70 -14.08
CA SER A 129 -46.77 -29.65 -13.40
C SER A 129 -46.35 -29.09 -12.04
N ARG A 130 -45.78 -29.94 -11.17
CA ARG A 130 -45.11 -29.47 -9.95
C ARG A 130 -43.90 -28.63 -10.36
N ILE A 131 -43.78 -27.44 -9.77
CA ILE A 131 -42.65 -26.54 -9.99
C ILE A 131 -42.09 -26.03 -8.66
N THR A 132 -40.83 -25.63 -8.67
CA THR A 132 -40.17 -24.93 -7.57
C THR A 132 -39.76 -23.55 -8.06
N LEU A 133 -40.23 -22.52 -7.36
CA LEU A 133 -39.87 -21.13 -7.60
C LEU A 133 -38.84 -20.69 -6.57
N GLN A 134 -37.74 -20.12 -7.05
CA GLN A 134 -36.61 -19.69 -6.25
C GLN A 134 -36.62 -18.17 -6.09
N ALA A 135 -36.45 -17.68 -4.86
CA ALA A 135 -36.32 -16.25 -4.60
C ALA A 135 -34.99 -15.73 -5.19
N ARG A 136 -35.01 -14.50 -5.73
CA ARG A 136 -33.81 -13.77 -6.13
C ARG A 136 -33.84 -12.36 -5.56
N TYR A 137 -32.66 -11.83 -5.25
CA TYR A 137 -32.48 -10.49 -4.69
C TYR A 137 -31.54 -9.66 -5.55
N TYR A 138 -31.62 -8.33 -5.39
CA TYR A 138 -30.69 -7.39 -6.01
C TYR A 138 -29.42 -7.24 -5.18
N TYR A 139 -28.28 -7.39 -5.84
CA TYR A 139 -26.95 -7.06 -5.34
C TYR A 139 -26.42 -5.81 -6.01
N SER A 140 -25.51 -5.13 -5.34
CA SER A 140 -24.91 -3.89 -5.79
C SER A 140 -23.56 -4.14 -6.47
N VAL A 141 -23.37 -3.49 -7.62
CA VAL A 141 -22.07 -3.29 -8.26
C VAL A 141 -21.74 -1.81 -8.10
N THR A 142 -20.77 -1.51 -7.24
CA THR A 142 -20.33 -0.14 -6.98
C THR A 142 -19.07 0.16 -7.79
N TYR A 143 -19.14 1.12 -8.70
CA TYR A 143 -17.99 1.65 -9.43
C TYR A 143 -17.36 2.80 -8.64
N LEU A 144 -16.04 2.77 -8.50
CA LEU A 144 -15.28 3.77 -7.76
C LEU A 144 -14.35 4.57 -8.68
N ASP A 145 -13.93 5.75 -8.24
CA ASP A 145 -12.77 6.44 -8.82
C ASP A 145 -11.46 6.01 -8.14
N SER A 146 -10.34 6.60 -8.57
CA SER A 146 -9.01 6.34 -8.00
C SER A 146 -8.87 6.73 -6.52
N ASP A 147 -9.73 7.63 -6.03
CA ASP A 147 -9.77 8.10 -4.64
C ASP A 147 -10.77 7.29 -3.78
N ASN A 148 -11.34 6.22 -4.34
CA ASN A 148 -12.39 5.37 -3.75
C ASN A 148 -13.75 6.06 -3.53
N ASN A 149 -14.00 7.21 -4.18
CA ASN A 149 -15.33 7.80 -4.19
C ASN A 149 -16.24 7.01 -5.12
N VAL A 150 -17.54 6.98 -4.80
CA VAL A 150 -18.54 6.28 -5.60
C VAL A 150 -18.88 7.09 -6.85
N LEU A 151 -18.64 6.48 -8.02
CA LEU A 151 -19.06 7.01 -9.32
C LEU A 151 -20.49 6.61 -9.64
N GLU A 152 -20.80 5.32 -9.50
CA GLU A 152 -22.11 4.75 -9.82
C GLU A 152 -22.38 3.49 -8.99
N VAL A 153 -23.65 3.26 -8.62
CA VAL A 153 -24.11 2.00 -8.01
C VAL A 153 -25.18 1.39 -8.91
N LYS A 154 -24.96 0.15 -9.34
CA LYS A 154 -25.92 -0.63 -10.14
C LYS A 154 -26.51 -1.77 -9.35
N LYS A 155 -27.83 -1.95 -9.47
CA LYS A 155 -28.54 -3.11 -8.95
C LYS A 155 -28.55 -4.22 -9.99
N VAL A 156 -28.12 -5.41 -9.61
CA VAL A 156 -28.03 -6.60 -10.47
C VAL A 156 -28.69 -7.76 -9.74
N VAL A 157 -29.58 -8.48 -10.42
CA VAL A 157 -30.21 -9.66 -9.83
C VAL A 157 -29.15 -10.75 -9.61
N TYR A 158 -29.21 -11.43 -8.46
CA TYR A 158 -28.32 -12.55 -8.14
C TYR A 158 -28.19 -13.55 -9.29
N GLY A 159 -26.95 -13.90 -9.61
CA GLY A 159 -26.59 -14.86 -10.66
C GLY A 159 -26.51 -14.23 -12.06
N ASN A 160 -26.99 -13.01 -12.26
CA ASN A 160 -26.82 -12.30 -13.53
C ASN A 160 -25.44 -11.65 -13.64
N SER A 161 -25.02 -11.38 -14.87
CA SER A 161 -23.82 -10.62 -15.18
C SER A 161 -24.17 -9.20 -15.66
N ILE A 162 -23.15 -8.36 -15.80
CA ILE A 162 -23.25 -6.98 -16.31
C ILE A 162 -22.45 -6.83 -17.61
N LYS A 163 -22.81 -5.87 -18.46
CA LYS A 163 -22.04 -5.64 -19.69
C LYS A 163 -21.00 -4.54 -19.50
N ALA A 164 -19.84 -4.71 -20.14
CA ALA A 164 -18.79 -3.69 -20.14
C ALA A 164 -19.29 -2.34 -20.71
N SER A 165 -20.15 -2.39 -21.73
CA SER A 165 -20.78 -1.20 -22.34
C SER A 165 -21.70 -0.43 -21.40
N GLU A 166 -22.10 -1.04 -20.28
CA GLU A 166 -22.93 -0.39 -19.29
C GLU A 166 -22.06 0.30 -18.24
N ALA A 167 -20.80 -0.07 -18.04
CA ALA A 167 -19.94 0.54 -17.03
C ALA A 167 -19.78 2.06 -17.27
N PRO A 168 -19.64 2.87 -16.20
CA PRO A 168 -19.47 4.31 -16.35
C PRO A 168 -18.19 4.61 -17.13
N ALA A 169 -18.25 5.61 -18.00
CA ALA A 169 -17.05 6.16 -18.62
C ALA A 169 -16.19 6.81 -17.52
N ILE A 170 -14.88 6.58 -17.60
CA ILE A 170 -13.92 7.21 -16.70
C ILE A 170 -12.92 8.00 -17.53
N GLU A 171 -12.78 9.27 -17.19
CA GLU A 171 -11.75 10.12 -17.78
C GLU A 171 -10.42 9.76 -17.13
N ALA A 172 -9.46 9.33 -17.96
CA ALA A 172 -8.13 9.04 -17.46
C ALA A 172 -7.42 10.37 -17.14
N PRO A 173 -6.72 10.47 -15.99
CA PRO A 173 -5.87 11.62 -15.73
C PRO A 173 -4.78 11.75 -16.81
N GLU A 174 -4.15 12.92 -16.90
CA GLU A 174 -3.09 13.17 -17.87
C GLU A 174 -1.99 12.10 -17.79
N HIS A 175 -1.54 11.59 -18.94
CA HIS A 175 -0.57 10.48 -19.08
C HIS A 175 -1.03 9.10 -18.56
N PHE A 176 -2.26 8.96 -18.08
CA PHE A 176 -2.86 7.67 -17.77
C PHE A 176 -3.75 7.16 -18.90
N THR A 177 -3.79 5.85 -19.08
CA THR A 177 -4.75 5.16 -19.95
C THR A 177 -5.58 4.20 -19.12
N PHE A 178 -6.91 4.30 -19.21
CA PHE A 178 -7.81 3.34 -18.56
C PHE A 178 -7.71 1.97 -19.25
N ASN A 179 -7.44 0.93 -18.48
CA ASN A 179 -7.32 -0.44 -18.97
C ASN A 179 -8.61 -1.23 -18.78
N ASN A 180 -8.99 -1.44 -17.52
CA ASN A 180 -10.11 -2.30 -17.11
C ASN A 180 -10.56 -1.98 -15.68
N TRP A 181 -11.66 -2.61 -15.27
CA TRP A 181 -12.14 -2.58 -13.89
C TRP A 181 -11.53 -3.75 -13.10
N LEU A 182 -11.17 -3.51 -11.85
CA LEU A 182 -10.64 -4.52 -10.94
C LEU A 182 -11.66 -4.86 -9.86
N LEU A 183 -11.75 -6.14 -9.52
CA LEU A 183 -12.38 -6.65 -8.31
C LEU A 183 -11.28 -7.21 -7.41
N ASP A 184 -11.13 -6.66 -6.20
CA ASP A 184 -10.10 -7.06 -5.23
C ASP A 184 -8.68 -7.08 -5.83
N GLY A 185 -8.37 -6.10 -6.67
CA GLY A 185 -7.07 -5.93 -7.34
C GLY A 185 -6.84 -6.84 -8.55
N LYS A 186 -7.83 -7.65 -8.97
CA LYS A 186 -7.75 -8.50 -10.16
C LYS A 186 -8.71 -8.03 -11.23
N GLU A 187 -8.37 -8.23 -12.50
CA GLU A 187 -9.26 -7.89 -13.61
C GLU A 187 -10.65 -8.50 -13.43
N PHE A 188 -11.67 -7.64 -13.45
CA PHE A 188 -13.06 -8.04 -13.35
C PHE A 188 -13.54 -8.57 -14.70
N ILE A 189 -13.99 -9.82 -14.70
CA ILE A 189 -14.56 -10.46 -15.88
C ILE A 189 -16.06 -10.17 -15.93
N PHE A 190 -16.48 -9.28 -16.83
CA PHE A 190 -17.89 -8.87 -16.99
C PHE A 190 -18.86 -10.04 -17.24
N ALA A 191 -18.39 -11.17 -17.78
CA ALA A 191 -19.22 -12.36 -17.97
C ALA A 191 -19.54 -13.12 -16.66
N SER A 192 -18.87 -12.79 -15.54
CA SER A 192 -19.07 -13.44 -14.25
C SER A 192 -20.43 -13.09 -13.65
N ALA A 193 -21.03 -14.08 -12.98
CA ALA A 193 -22.26 -13.89 -12.23
C ALA A 193 -22.01 -13.07 -10.96
N ILE A 194 -22.90 -12.11 -10.68
CA ILE A 194 -22.91 -11.36 -9.43
C ILE A 194 -23.61 -12.19 -8.36
N THR A 195 -22.87 -12.61 -7.34
CA THR A 195 -23.39 -13.43 -6.23
C THR A 195 -23.29 -12.76 -4.86
N SER A 196 -22.70 -11.56 -4.82
CA SER A 196 -22.55 -10.71 -3.64
C SER A 196 -22.44 -9.26 -4.07
N ASP A 197 -22.54 -8.33 -3.12
CA ASP A 197 -22.16 -6.94 -3.37
C ASP A 197 -20.68 -6.87 -3.75
N ILE A 198 -20.37 -6.11 -4.79
CA ILE A 198 -18.99 -5.93 -5.26
C ILE A 198 -18.65 -4.46 -5.44
N ARG A 199 -17.36 -4.15 -5.31
CA ARG A 199 -16.78 -2.83 -5.52
C ARG A 199 -15.70 -2.94 -6.58
N LEU A 200 -15.84 -2.18 -7.65
CA LEU A 200 -14.95 -2.16 -8.78
C LEU A 200 -14.12 -0.89 -8.77
N THR A 201 -12.80 -1.03 -8.87
CA THR A 201 -11.86 0.10 -8.98
C THR A 201 -11.26 0.17 -10.39
N PRO A 202 -10.92 1.37 -10.88
CA PRO A 202 -10.33 1.50 -12.20
C PRO A 202 -8.86 1.09 -12.17
N ASN A 203 -8.41 0.44 -13.23
CA ASN A 203 -7.01 0.16 -13.48
C ASN A 203 -6.49 1.10 -14.57
N PHE A 204 -5.40 1.82 -14.28
CA PHE A 204 -4.76 2.71 -15.24
C PHE A 204 -3.31 2.30 -15.48
N THR A 205 -2.83 2.50 -16.71
CA THR A 205 -1.40 2.46 -17.05
C THR A 205 -0.89 3.88 -17.14
N TYR A 206 0.21 4.18 -16.44
CA TYR A 206 0.96 5.42 -16.63
C TYR A 206 2.03 5.24 -17.70
N GLU A 207 2.12 6.17 -18.64
CA GLU A 207 3.20 6.19 -19.62
C GLU A 207 3.96 7.51 -19.59
N LEU A 208 5.26 7.43 -19.32
CA LEU A 208 6.17 8.57 -19.43
C LEU A 208 6.30 9.01 -20.89
N GLU A 209 6.43 10.32 -21.11
CA GLU A 209 6.79 10.86 -22.43
C GLU A 209 8.21 10.43 -22.82
N GLY A 210 8.42 10.08 -24.09
CA GLY A 210 9.67 9.49 -24.59
C GLY A 210 9.67 7.96 -24.63
N ASP A 211 10.77 7.38 -25.13
CA ASP A 211 10.93 5.93 -25.32
C ASP A 211 12.04 5.30 -24.47
N GLY A 212 12.69 6.10 -23.61
CA GLY A 212 13.78 5.64 -22.75
C GLY A 212 15.06 5.29 -23.48
N THR A 213 15.25 5.79 -24.71
CA THR A 213 16.46 5.61 -25.52
C THR A 213 17.32 6.88 -25.48
N SER A 214 18.60 6.79 -25.88
CA SER A 214 19.47 7.97 -25.90
C SER A 214 18.98 9.09 -26.84
N SER A 215 18.26 8.76 -27.92
CA SER A 215 17.67 9.74 -28.85
C SER A 215 16.27 10.21 -28.45
N SER A 216 15.61 9.49 -27.53
CA SER A 216 14.25 9.77 -27.05
C SER A 216 14.18 9.34 -25.58
N PRO A 217 14.83 10.10 -24.67
CA PRO A 217 14.84 9.77 -23.24
C PRO A 217 13.43 9.93 -22.65
N PHE A 218 13.15 9.23 -21.56
CA PHE A 218 11.96 9.50 -20.76
C PHE A 218 12.07 10.88 -20.10
N LEU A 219 11.06 11.71 -20.29
CA LEU A 219 11.05 13.09 -19.78
C LEU A 219 10.35 13.12 -18.42
N LEU A 220 11.06 13.62 -17.40
CA LEU A 220 10.53 13.81 -16.04
C LEU A 220 10.19 15.28 -15.86
N LYS A 221 8.90 15.62 -15.91
CA LYS A 221 8.40 17.00 -15.92
C LYS A 221 7.66 17.38 -14.65
N THR A 222 7.10 16.39 -13.96
CA THR A 222 6.13 16.57 -12.87
C THR A 222 6.42 15.62 -11.70
N LYS A 223 5.84 15.92 -10.52
CA LYS A 223 5.92 15.01 -9.37
C LYS A 223 5.30 13.64 -9.66
N THR A 224 4.25 13.59 -10.48
CA THR A 224 3.61 12.33 -10.89
C THR A 224 4.58 11.45 -11.66
N ASP A 225 5.42 12.02 -12.53
CA ASP A 225 6.46 11.28 -13.25
C ASP A 225 7.42 10.57 -12.29
N ILE A 226 7.86 11.28 -11.23
CA ILE A 226 8.78 10.73 -10.23
C ILE A 226 8.12 9.58 -9.44
N ILE A 227 6.88 9.79 -8.99
CA ILE A 227 6.14 8.82 -8.17
C ILE A 227 5.80 7.57 -8.99
N GLU A 228 5.29 7.74 -10.20
CA GLU A 228 4.91 6.63 -11.08
C GLU A 228 6.14 5.90 -11.61
N LEU A 229 7.25 6.59 -11.91
CA LEU A 229 8.51 5.92 -12.28
C LEU A 229 8.97 4.96 -11.19
N ALA A 230 8.89 5.33 -9.91
CA ALA A 230 9.26 4.44 -8.81
C ALA A 230 8.41 3.15 -8.79
N LYS A 231 7.10 3.26 -9.08
CA LYS A 231 6.19 2.10 -9.21
C LYS A 231 6.52 1.26 -10.44
N LEU A 232 6.76 1.89 -11.59
CA LEU A 232 7.09 1.24 -12.84
C LEU A 232 8.38 0.42 -12.73
N ILE A 233 9.43 0.98 -12.11
CA ILE A 233 10.67 0.27 -11.84
C ILE A 233 10.42 -0.90 -10.87
N SER A 234 9.68 -0.66 -9.78
CA SER A 234 9.38 -1.69 -8.78
C SER A 234 8.61 -2.88 -9.37
N ASN A 235 7.74 -2.62 -10.34
CA ASN A 235 6.96 -3.64 -11.04
C ASN A 235 7.72 -4.31 -12.20
N GLY A 236 8.95 -3.89 -12.48
CA GLY A 236 9.73 -4.39 -13.63
C GLY A 236 9.06 -4.10 -14.96
N SER A 237 8.42 -2.93 -15.10
CA SER A 237 7.65 -2.56 -16.29
C SER A 237 8.55 -2.16 -17.45
N TYR A 238 7.98 -2.21 -18.66
CA TYR A 238 8.67 -1.86 -19.90
C TYR A 238 7.84 -0.88 -20.71
N LYS A 239 8.50 -0.06 -21.52
CA LYS A 239 7.89 0.67 -22.63
C LYS A 239 8.74 0.48 -23.88
N ASN A 240 8.12 0.06 -24.98
CA ASN A 240 8.79 -0.16 -26.27
C ASN A 240 10.05 -1.05 -26.17
N GLY A 241 10.03 -2.06 -25.29
CA GLY A 241 11.14 -2.99 -25.07
C GLY A 241 12.24 -2.48 -24.13
N VAL A 242 12.15 -1.24 -23.65
CA VAL A 242 13.07 -0.66 -22.66
C VAL A 242 12.51 -0.89 -21.27
N ASN A 243 13.30 -1.48 -20.37
CA ASN A 243 12.96 -1.59 -18.95
C ASN A 243 13.13 -0.22 -18.28
N TYR A 244 12.15 0.21 -17.49
CA TYR A 244 12.26 1.48 -16.77
C TYR A 244 13.47 1.50 -15.80
N SER A 245 14.00 0.37 -15.32
CA SER A 245 15.21 0.37 -14.50
C SER A 245 16.50 0.69 -15.26
N THR A 246 16.52 0.60 -16.59
CA THR A 246 17.73 0.73 -17.44
C THR A 246 17.63 1.83 -18.49
N GLY A 247 16.51 2.57 -18.54
CA GLY A 247 16.27 3.59 -19.57
C GLY A 247 17.14 4.84 -19.45
N TYR A 248 17.05 5.69 -20.46
CA TYR A 248 17.59 7.06 -20.46
C TYR A 248 16.51 8.03 -19.99
N TYR A 249 16.87 8.95 -19.10
CA TYR A 249 15.97 9.93 -18.51
C TYR A 249 16.54 11.34 -18.60
N SER A 250 15.67 12.33 -18.80
CA SER A 250 16.00 13.74 -18.64
C SER A 250 15.02 14.41 -17.70
N LEU A 251 15.53 15.12 -16.70
CA LEU A 251 14.74 15.96 -15.80
C LEU A 251 14.54 17.32 -16.43
N GLU A 252 13.30 17.66 -16.78
CA GLU A 252 13.00 18.87 -17.56
C GLU A 252 12.68 20.08 -16.69
N ASN A 253 12.22 19.85 -15.46
CA ASN A 253 11.79 20.91 -14.54
C ASN A 253 12.31 20.68 -13.12
N ASN A 254 12.33 21.75 -12.33
CA ASN A 254 12.37 21.60 -10.88
C ASN A 254 11.06 20.96 -10.39
N ILE A 255 11.17 19.98 -9.50
CA ILE A 255 10.05 19.21 -8.96
C ILE A 255 10.06 19.32 -7.44
N GLU A 256 8.91 19.62 -6.84
CA GLU A 256 8.72 19.63 -5.39
C GLU A 256 7.78 18.49 -5.00
N LEU A 257 8.25 17.64 -4.07
CA LEU A 257 7.49 16.58 -3.43
C LEU A 257 7.04 17.02 -2.04
N THR A 258 6.04 16.31 -1.51
CA THR A 258 5.48 16.49 -0.18
C THR A 258 5.32 15.15 0.52
N GLU A 259 5.11 15.14 1.84
CA GLU A 259 4.84 13.89 2.58
C GLU A 259 3.58 13.16 2.08
N GLU A 260 2.59 13.91 1.57
CA GLU A 260 1.35 13.35 1.03
C GLU A 260 1.58 12.52 -0.24
N ASP A 261 2.66 12.81 -0.98
CA ASP A 261 3.04 12.09 -2.19
C ASP A 261 3.58 10.68 -1.88
N LYS A 262 3.92 10.38 -0.61
CA LYS A 262 4.37 9.07 -0.12
C LYS A 262 5.53 8.46 -0.93
N PHE A 263 6.37 9.30 -1.52
CA PHE A 263 7.55 8.85 -2.25
C PHE A 263 8.59 8.28 -1.27
N SER A 264 8.99 7.03 -1.47
CA SER A 264 9.90 6.31 -0.57
C SER A 264 11.29 6.06 -1.16
N GLY A 265 11.65 6.79 -2.22
CA GLY A 265 12.84 6.52 -3.03
C GLY A 265 12.59 5.53 -4.17
N PHE A 266 13.49 5.55 -5.13
CA PHE A 266 13.55 4.59 -6.22
C PHE A 266 14.19 3.27 -5.75
N PRO A 267 13.74 2.11 -6.27
CA PRO A 267 14.42 0.83 -6.05
C PRO A 267 15.75 0.79 -6.82
N VAL A 268 16.32 -0.41 -7.00
CA VAL A 268 17.57 -0.61 -7.75
C VAL A 268 17.45 -0.02 -9.15
N PHE A 269 18.43 0.79 -9.54
CA PHE A 269 18.45 1.48 -10.82
C PHE A 269 19.79 1.29 -11.54
N SER A 270 19.70 1.10 -12.86
CA SER A 270 20.82 0.77 -13.75
C SER A 270 20.79 1.57 -15.06
N GLY A 271 19.97 2.62 -15.11
CA GLY A 271 19.82 3.48 -16.27
C GLY A 271 20.71 4.72 -16.23
N ILE A 272 20.35 5.68 -17.07
CA ILE A 272 21.06 6.95 -17.23
C ILE A 272 20.10 8.09 -16.94
N ILE A 273 20.48 9.00 -16.04
CA ILE A 273 19.71 10.19 -15.72
C ILE A 273 20.57 11.42 -15.95
N ASP A 274 20.09 12.32 -16.81
CA ASP A 274 20.56 13.70 -16.85
C ASP A 274 19.57 14.59 -16.12
N GLY A 275 20.01 15.14 -15.00
CA GLY A 275 19.24 16.09 -14.20
C GLY A 275 19.08 17.45 -14.89
N ASN A 276 19.84 17.74 -15.94
CA ASN A 276 19.80 19.00 -16.70
C ASN A 276 19.91 20.26 -15.80
N GLY A 277 20.59 20.13 -14.65
CA GLY A 277 20.74 21.17 -13.63
C GLY A 277 19.51 21.43 -12.77
N ASN A 278 18.42 20.68 -12.96
CA ASN A 278 17.17 20.81 -12.22
C ASN A 278 17.23 20.14 -10.84
N LYS A 279 16.34 20.59 -9.96
CA LYS A 279 16.24 20.17 -8.57
C LYS A 279 14.97 19.35 -8.31
N ILE A 280 15.11 18.29 -7.51
CA ILE A 280 13.98 17.64 -6.85
C ILE A 280 14.06 17.94 -5.34
N SER A 281 13.03 18.56 -4.77
CA SER A 281 12.99 18.97 -3.36
C SER A 281 11.86 18.31 -2.59
N GLY A 282 11.91 18.41 -1.26
CA GLY A 282 10.86 17.89 -0.37
C GLY A 282 10.86 16.37 -0.25
N ILE A 283 11.99 15.72 -0.56
CA ILE A 283 12.13 14.27 -0.48
C ILE A 283 12.32 13.88 0.99
N THR A 284 11.47 12.99 1.52
CA THR A 284 11.61 12.43 2.86
C THR A 284 11.63 10.91 2.80
N ILE A 285 12.70 10.29 3.30
CA ILE A 285 12.87 8.83 3.33
C ILE A 285 12.99 8.36 4.77
N SER A 286 12.21 7.34 5.12
CA SER A 286 12.16 6.76 6.47
C SER A 286 12.52 5.28 6.45
N PRO A 287 13.80 4.90 6.65
CA PRO A 287 14.20 3.50 6.66
C PRO A 287 13.70 2.77 7.90
N ALA A 288 13.23 1.54 7.70
CA ALA A 288 12.55 0.74 8.75
C ALA A 288 13.20 -0.62 9.06
N SER A 289 14.24 -1.04 8.32
CA SER A 289 14.79 -2.40 8.38
C SER A 289 16.33 -2.46 8.44
N GLN A 290 16.84 -3.54 9.02
CA GLN A 290 18.29 -3.86 9.05
C GLN A 290 18.79 -4.26 7.66
N ASN A 291 20.11 -4.19 7.45
CA ASN A 291 20.78 -4.60 6.20
C ASN A 291 20.23 -3.94 4.94
N SER A 292 19.67 -2.74 5.06
CA SER A 292 19.00 -2.07 3.95
C SER A 292 19.92 -1.06 3.28
N SER A 293 19.69 -0.79 1.99
CA SER A 293 20.31 0.31 1.26
C SER A 293 19.27 1.42 1.11
N VAL A 294 19.61 2.62 1.57
CA VAL A 294 18.66 3.73 1.78
C VAL A 294 19.19 5.00 1.13
N GLY A 295 18.35 5.62 0.31
CA GLY A 295 18.61 6.91 -0.32
C GLY A 295 17.57 7.20 -1.40
N PHE A 296 17.73 8.30 -2.14
CA PHE A 296 16.88 8.60 -3.29
C PHE A 296 16.78 7.41 -4.27
N PHE A 297 17.86 6.64 -4.41
CA PHE A 297 17.89 5.28 -4.92
C PHE A 297 18.27 4.30 -3.81
N THR A 298 17.68 3.11 -3.78
CA THR A 298 18.17 2.06 -2.89
C THR A 298 19.59 1.66 -3.28
N GLU A 299 19.80 1.29 -4.55
CA GLU A 299 21.11 0.96 -5.11
C GLU A 299 21.23 1.44 -6.55
N LEU A 300 22.42 1.89 -6.92
CA LEU A 300 22.84 2.20 -8.28
C LEU A 300 23.79 1.10 -8.75
N ILE A 301 23.48 0.46 -9.88
CA ILE A 301 24.30 -0.64 -10.42
C ILE A 301 24.48 -0.40 -11.92
N ASN A 302 25.71 -0.18 -12.41
CA ASN A 302 25.96 0.21 -13.81
C ASN A 302 25.25 1.50 -14.22
N ALA A 303 24.92 2.38 -13.26
CA ALA A 303 24.12 3.57 -13.51
C ALA A 303 25.00 4.79 -13.81
N GLN A 304 24.44 5.73 -14.56
CA GLN A 304 25.07 7.05 -14.77
C GLN A 304 24.11 8.16 -14.39
N ILE A 305 24.46 8.94 -13.38
CA ILE A 305 23.63 10.03 -12.87
C ILE A 305 24.43 11.32 -12.99
N SER A 306 23.86 12.32 -13.66
CA SER A 306 24.54 13.58 -13.93
C SER A 306 23.65 14.80 -13.66
N ASN A 307 24.26 15.94 -13.33
CA ASN A 307 23.64 17.27 -13.29
C ASN A 307 22.35 17.37 -12.45
N LEU A 308 22.24 16.59 -11.38
CA LEU A 308 21.02 16.48 -10.57
C LEU A 308 21.20 17.19 -9.23
N LYS A 309 20.17 17.93 -8.80
CA LYS A 309 20.15 18.56 -7.48
C LYS A 309 19.05 17.95 -6.62
N LEU A 310 19.33 17.63 -5.35
CA LEU A 310 18.31 17.13 -4.43
C LEU A 310 18.30 17.89 -3.11
N ASP A 311 17.11 18.22 -2.61
CA ASP A 311 16.90 18.57 -1.21
C ASP A 311 16.19 17.38 -0.53
N ILE A 312 16.93 16.63 0.28
CA ILE A 312 16.49 15.32 0.80
C ILE A 312 16.72 15.16 2.31
N ALA A 313 15.72 14.64 3.00
CA ALA A 313 15.80 14.21 4.38
C ALA A 313 15.73 12.68 4.50
N VAL A 314 16.62 12.08 5.29
CA VAL A 314 16.60 10.65 5.62
C VAL A 314 16.59 10.50 7.13
N SER A 315 15.52 9.98 7.71
CA SER A 315 15.36 9.93 9.17
C SER A 315 14.90 8.55 9.65
N SER A 316 15.63 7.95 10.61
CA SER A 316 15.35 6.62 11.16
C SER A 316 14.97 6.64 12.65
N LYS A 317 14.05 7.53 13.03
CA LYS A 317 13.64 7.65 14.43
C LYS A 317 12.95 6.36 14.91
N ASN A 318 13.66 5.60 15.74
CA ASN A 318 13.23 4.36 16.42
C ASN A 318 13.24 3.06 15.60
N ALA A 319 13.80 3.05 14.38
CA ALA A 319 13.95 1.81 13.61
C ALA A 319 15.32 1.15 13.83
N ASN A 320 15.39 -0.17 13.70
CA ASN A 320 16.65 -0.90 13.74
C ASN A 320 17.19 -1.02 12.31
N ILE A 321 18.20 -0.23 11.98
CA ILE A 321 18.85 -0.19 10.67
C ILE A 321 20.31 -0.66 10.71
N ASN A 322 20.64 -1.57 11.62
CA ASN A 322 21.98 -2.12 11.77
C ASN A 322 22.52 -2.68 10.43
N ASN A 323 23.81 -2.45 10.16
CA ASN A 323 24.49 -2.86 8.93
C ASN A 323 23.89 -2.30 7.62
N SER A 324 23.08 -1.25 7.71
CA SER A 324 22.49 -0.55 6.56
C SER A 324 23.45 0.48 5.96
N LYS A 325 23.28 0.76 4.68
CA LYS A 325 24.03 1.78 3.94
C LYS A 325 23.09 2.91 3.61
N VAL A 326 23.45 4.11 4.00
CA VAL A 326 22.57 5.28 3.92
C VAL A 326 23.29 6.39 3.18
N GLY A 327 22.67 6.93 2.14
CA GLY A 327 23.09 8.19 1.55
C GLY A 327 21.93 9.03 1.06
N GLY A 328 22.19 10.31 0.77
CA GLY A 328 21.18 11.19 0.20
C GLY A 328 20.79 10.75 -1.22
N LEU A 329 21.76 10.49 -2.09
CA LEU A 329 21.50 9.99 -3.43
C LEU A 329 21.22 8.49 -3.43
N ALA A 330 22.08 7.69 -2.80
CA ALA A 330 21.92 6.24 -2.81
C ALA A 330 22.44 5.58 -1.55
N GLY A 331 21.85 4.43 -1.20
CA GLY A 331 22.44 3.56 -0.18
C GLY A 331 23.76 2.98 -0.65
N ARG A 332 23.74 2.36 -1.84
CA ARG A 332 24.95 1.79 -2.49
C ARG A 332 25.07 2.22 -3.94
N ALA A 333 26.31 2.35 -4.41
CA ALA A 333 26.61 2.49 -5.83
C ALA A 333 27.71 1.50 -6.24
N ILE A 334 27.47 0.74 -7.31
CA ILE A 334 28.37 -0.31 -7.81
C ILE A 334 28.57 -0.10 -9.30
N ASN A 335 29.83 -0.09 -9.76
CA ASN A 335 30.18 0.10 -11.16
C ASN A 335 29.45 1.29 -11.81
N SER A 336 29.32 2.40 -11.07
CA SER A 336 28.46 3.53 -11.46
C SER A 336 29.28 4.81 -11.64
N THR A 337 28.68 5.80 -12.31
CA THR A 337 29.29 7.11 -12.55
C THR A 337 28.36 8.23 -12.10
N LEU A 338 28.82 9.04 -11.16
CA LEU A 338 28.05 10.12 -10.52
C LEU A 338 28.76 11.45 -10.75
N VAL A 339 28.16 12.35 -11.52
CA VAL A 339 28.84 13.58 -11.98
C VAL A 339 27.99 14.83 -11.75
N GLY A 340 28.56 15.87 -11.13
CA GLY A 340 27.86 17.16 -11.03
C GLY A 340 26.58 17.09 -10.20
N ILE A 341 26.56 16.25 -9.16
CA ILE A 341 25.40 16.08 -8.28
C ILE A 341 25.53 17.04 -7.10
N GLU A 342 24.47 17.81 -6.82
CA GLU A 342 24.43 18.74 -5.69
C GLU A 342 23.34 18.32 -4.69
N LEU A 343 23.71 17.96 -3.46
CA LEU A 343 22.75 17.61 -2.43
C LEU A 343 22.74 18.61 -1.28
N ASN A 344 21.54 18.99 -0.85
CA ASN A 344 21.29 19.55 0.47
C ASN A 344 20.59 18.47 1.32
N VAL A 345 21.32 17.90 2.28
CA VAL A 345 20.87 16.72 3.02
C VAL A 345 20.50 17.04 4.47
N ASN A 346 19.53 16.30 4.99
CA ASN A 346 19.28 16.18 6.43
C ASN A 346 19.17 14.69 6.78
N ILE A 347 20.29 14.06 7.08
CA ILE A 347 20.38 12.64 7.40
C ILE A 347 20.52 12.50 8.92
N ASP A 348 19.49 11.96 9.58
CA ASP A 348 19.46 11.68 11.02
C ASP A 348 19.08 10.22 11.28
N ILE A 349 20.08 9.40 11.54
CA ILE A 349 19.96 7.95 11.69
C ILE A 349 19.67 7.50 13.13
N GLY A 350 19.52 8.44 14.06
CA GLY A 350 19.15 8.17 15.44
C GLY A 350 20.15 7.28 16.20
N TYR A 351 19.89 7.09 17.50
CA TYR A 351 20.81 6.38 18.40
C TYR A 351 20.49 4.88 18.58
N LYS A 352 19.31 4.42 18.19
CA LYS A 352 18.82 3.07 18.48
C LYS A 352 18.92 2.20 17.23
N GLY A 353 19.61 1.06 17.33
CA GLY A 353 19.62 0.07 16.26
C GLY A 353 20.35 0.48 14.98
N ALA A 354 21.20 1.50 15.00
CA ALA A 354 22.06 1.88 13.86
C ALA A 354 23.52 1.40 14.03
N SER A 355 23.72 0.32 14.79
CA SER A 355 25.05 -0.30 14.93
C SER A 355 25.59 -0.62 13.54
N ARG A 356 26.89 -0.37 13.29
CA ARG A 356 27.53 -0.73 12.00
C ARG A 356 26.89 -0.11 10.75
N ALA A 357 26.04 0.91 10.89
CA ALA A 357 25.48 1.60 9.73
C ALA A 357 26.56 2.48 9.09
N THR A 358 26.63 2.42 7.77
CA THR A 358 27.56 3.21 6.94
C THR A 358 26.76 4.34 6.31
N VAL A 359 27.15 5.58 6.58
CA VAL A 359 26.41 6.78 6.22
C VAL A 359 27.33 7.70 5.43
N GLY A 360 26.91 8.08 4.23
CA GLY A 360 27.55 9.12 3.43
C GLY A 360 26.55 10.20 3.09
N GLY A 361 26.98 11.47 3.02
CA GLY A 361 26.06 12.52 2.58
C GLY A 361 25.55 12.31 1.14
N LEU A 362 26.41 11.83 0.24
CA LEU A 362 26.06 11.47 -1.14
C LEU A 362 25.63 10.00 -1.25
N VAL A 363 26.54 9.07 -0.95
CA VAL A 363 26.30 7.63 -1.03
C VAL A 363 26.79 6.93 0.23
N GLY A 364 26.01 5.99 0.76
CA GLY A 364 26.44 5.19 1.91
C GLY A 364 27.73 4.42 1.62
N GLU A 365 27.72 3.61 0.58
CA GLU A 365 28.87 2.78 0.19
C GLU A 365 29.05 2.74 -1.34
N ILE A 366 30.30 2.82 -1.79
CA ILE A 366 30.64 2.73 -3.21
C ILE A 366 31.65 1.61 -3.49
N GLU A 367 31.48 0.97 -4.65
CA GLU A 367 32.32 -0.12 -5.14
C GLU A 367 32.56 0.10 -6.65
N ASP A 368 33.81 0.13 -7.11
CA ASP A 368 34.17 0.36 -8.52
C ASP A 368 33.43 1.56 -9.16
N THR A 369 33.30 2.65 -8.40
CA THR A 369 32.42 3.76 -8.75
C THR A 369 33.20 5.06 -8.85
N THR A 370 32.85 5.88 -9.84
CA THR A 370 33.40 7.23 -10.01
C THR A 370 32.42 8.28 -9.50
N ILE A 371 32.90 9.16 -8.63
CA ILE A 371 32.21 10.38 -8.20
C ILE A 371 33.06 11.56 -8.63
N ASP A 372 32.53 12.44 -9.48
CA ASP A 372 33.25 13.63 -9.94
C ASP A 372 32.41 14.90 -9.83
N SER A 373 33.05 15.99 -9.39
CA SER A 373 32.42 17.32 -9.37
C SER A 373 31.11 17.37 -8.57
N CYS A 374 31.00 16.55 -7.51
CA CYS A 374 29.81 16.47 -6.68
C CYS A 374 29.92 17.34 -5.42
N LEU A 375 28.79 17.85 -4.95
CA LEU A 375 28.68 18.76 -3.81
C LEU A 375 27.66 18.24 -2.81
N VAL A 376 28.03 18.18 -1.53
CA VAL A 376 27.10 17.90 -0.43
C VAL A 376 27.16 19.00 0.62
N LYS A 377 26.00 19.47 1.05
CA LYS A 377 25.79 20.39 2.18
C LYS A 377 24.67 19.86 3.07
N GLY A 378 24.56 20.43 4.26
CA GLY A 378 23.53 20.07 5.24
C GLY A 378 24.10 19.18 6.34
N GLU A 379 23.25 18.37 6.96
CA GLU A 379 23.57 17.64 8.18
C GLU A 379 23.58 16.12 7.95
N VAL A 380 24.62 15.44 8.46
CA VAL A 380 24.77 13.98 8.39
C VAL A 380 25.13 13.44 9.76
N VAL A 381 24.18 12.76 10.39
CA VAL A 381 24.26 12.36 11.80
C VAL A 381 23.85 10.91 12.00
N GLY A 382 24.69 10.17 12.72
CA GLY A 382 24.41 8.81 13.15
C GLY A 382 25.02 7.73 12.25
N GLY A 383 25.09 6.51 12.78
CA GLY A 383 25.87 5.41 12.19
C GLY A 383 27.24 5.23 12.85
N SER A 384 28.08 4.36 12.26
CA SER A 384 29.43 4.04 12.75
C SER A 384 30.53 4.43 11.77
N LEU A 385 30.23 4.53 10.48
CA LEU A 385 31.11 5.08 9.47
C LEU A 385 30.36 6.24 8.83
N ILE A 386 30.83 7.46 9.04
CA ILE A 386 30.13 8.67 8.61
C ILE A 386 31.06 9.49 7.74
N GLY A 387 30.73 9.59 6.46
CA GLY A 387 31.46 10.40 5.49
C GLY A 387 30.63 11.59 5.01
N GLY A 388 31.25 12.75 4.81
CA GLY A 388 30.53 13.88 4.24
C GLY A 388 30.08 13.65 2.80
N LEU A 389 30.87 12.94 1.99
CA LEU A 389 30.44 12.43 0.67
C LEU A 389 30.06 10.96 0.77
N VAL A 390 30.98 10.11 1.23
CA VAL A 390 30.85 8.65 1.12
C VAL A 390 31.17 7.97 2.44
N GLY A 391 30.34 7.05 2.91
CA GLY A 391 30.64 6.33 4.14
C GLY A 391 31.80 5.33 3.97
N TYR A 392 31.75 4.49 2.95
CA TYR A 392 32.79 3.49 2.66
C TYR A 392 33.07 3.41 1.16
N ALA A 393 34.33 3.47 0.74
CA ALA A 393 34.74 3.36 -0.66
C ALA A 393 35.72 2.20 -0.88
N SER A 394 35.43 1.35 -1.87
CA SER A 394 36.21 0.15 -2.19
C SER A 394 36.36 -0.14 -3.69
N ASN A 395 37.21 -1.11 -4.02
CA ASN A 395 37.33 -1.73 -5.34
C ASN A 395 37.62 -0.72 -6.46
N ASN A 396 38.78 -0.06 -6.39
CA ASN A 396 39.22 0.97 -7.34
C ASN A 396 38.26 2.17 -7.48
N SER A 397 37.47 2.48 -6.45
CA SER A 397 36.61 3.66 -6.49
C SER A 397 37.41 4.96 -6.55
N PHE A 398 36.90 5.93 -7.30
CA PHE A 398 37.57 7.20 -7.54
C PHE A 398 36.65 8.38 -7.25
N ILE A 399 37.05 9.23 -6.31
CA ILE A 399 36.33 10.47 -5.96
C ILE A 399 37.20 11.66 -6.36
N SER A 400 36.72 12.52 -7.25
CA SER A 400 37.47 13.67 -7.74
C SER A 400 36.68 14.97 -7.71
N GLN A 401 37.40 16.09 -7.52
CA GLN A 401 36.85 17.45 -7.68
C GLN A 401 35.57 17.70 -6.87
N SER A 402 35.40 16.98 -5.75
CA SER A 402 34.15 16.96 -5.01
C SER A 402 34.27 17.73 -3.70
N TYR A 403 33.16 18.27 -3.23
CA TYR A 403 33.09 19.18 -2.09
C TYR A 403 32.10 18.69 -1.05
N SER A 404 32.55 18.62 0.20
CA SER A 404 31.70 18.40 1.37
C SER A 404 31.74 19.62 2.28
N GLY A 405 30.62 20.33 2.36
CA GLY A 405 30.36 21.37 3.36
C GLY A 405 29.39 20.88 4.45
N ALA A 406 29.36 19.57 4.68
CA ALA A 406 28.40 18.93 5.58
C ALA A 406 28.78 19.11 7.05
N TYR A 407 27.77 19.21 7.91
CA TYR A 407 27.89 19.14 9.36
C TYR A 407 27.77 17.68 9.78
N LEU A 408 28.84 17.12 10.33
CA LEU A 408 28.98 15.70 10.62
C LEU A 408 28.90 15.46 12.13
N GLY A 409 28.01 14.55 12.54
CA GLY A 409 27.80 14.20 13.93
C GLY A 409 27.52 12.72 14.13
N ASN A 410 27.59 12.25 15.37
CA ASN A 410 27.36 10.86 15.72
C ASN A 410 26.48 10.74 16.97
N TYR A 411 25.96 9.54 17.23
CA TYR A 411 25.25 9.22 18.49
C TYR A 411 25.94 8.12 19.32
N ARG A 412 26.95 7.46 18.73
CA ARG A 412 27.67 6.31 19.29
C ARG A 412 29.10 6.25 18.75
N THR A 413 29.87 5.26 19.17
CA THR A 413 31.20 4.95 18.65
C THR A 413 31.20 4.95 17.12
N ALA A 414 32.04 5.78 16.52
CA ALA A 414 32.03 5.99 15.08
C ALA A 414 33.38 6.51 14.58
N THR A 415 33.61 6.30 13.29
CA THR A 415 34.64 6.99 12.50
C THR A 415 33.95 8.03 11.63
N LEU A 416 34.36 9.29 11.76
CA LEU A 416 33.89 10.39 10.94
C LEU A 416 35.02 10.83 10.01
N GLY A 417 34.72 10.98 8.73
CA GLY A 417 35.61 11.53 7.72
C GLY A 417 34.93 12.64 6.92
N GLY A 418 35.62 13.78 6.75
CA GLY A 418 35.01 14.94 6.08
C GLY A 418 34.59 14.68 4.64
N LEU A 419 35.38 13.89 3.90
CA LEU A 419 35.08 13.43 2.55
C LEU A 419 34.57 11.98 2.56
N VAL A 420 35.35 11.06 3.14
CA VAL A 420 35.03 9.63 3.20
C VAL A 420 35.27 9.10 4.61
N ALA A 421 34.40 8.24 5.15
CA ALA A 421 34.70 7.69 6.48
C ALA A 421 35.86 6.68 6.42
N TYR A 422 35.87 5.80 5.42
CA TYR A 422 36.95 4.86 5.16
C TYR A 422 37.19 4.63 3.67
N LEU A 423 38.45 4.72 3.26
CA LEU A 423 38.94 4.49 1.90
C LEU A 423 39.81 3.22 1.83
N SER A 424 39.44 2.26 1.00
CA SER A 424 40.27 1.07 0.74
C SER A 424 41.59 1.41 0.05
N GLU A 425 42.59 0.54 0.18
CA GLU A 425 43.95 0.73 -0.35
C GLU A 425 44.01 0.99 -1.86
N ASP A 426 43.09 0.39 -2.61
CA ASP A 426 42.99 0.48 -4.06
C ASP A 426 42.12 1.66 -4.55
N SER A 427 41.47 2.38 -3.62
CA SER A 427 40.62 3.53 -3.95
C SER A 427 41.37 4.86 -3.79
N LYS A 428 40.89 5.91 -4.47
CA LYS A 428 41.56 7.22 -4.51
C LYS A 428 40.59 8.39 -4.37
N ILE A 429 41.03 9.42 -3.66
CA ILE A 429 40.43 10.75 -3.64
C ILE A 429 41.41 11.77 -4.20
N TYR A 430 40.93 12.62 -5.12
CA TYR A 430 41.73 13.63 -5.79
C TYR A 430 41.06 15.00 -5.80
N ALA A 431 41.82 16.06 -5.54
CA ALA A 431 41.40 17.45 -5.73
C ALA A 431 40.04 17.78 -5.07
N SER A 432 39.77 17.20 -3.89
CA SER A 432 38.48 17.30 -3.20
C SER A 432 38.62 18.06 -1.88
N LEU A 433 37.58 18.77 -1.47
CA LEU A 433 37.63 19.72 -0.35
C LEU A 433 36.57 19.39 0.70
N PHE A 434 36.99 19.31 1.95
CA PHE A 434 36.10 19.35 3.09
C PHE A 434 36.18 20.72 3.78
N ASP A 435 35.06 21.44 3.81
CA ASP A 435 34.90 22.74 4.47
C ASP A 435 33.63 22.73 5.34
N GLY A 436 33.37 21.57 5.94
CA GLY A 436 32.29 21.35 6.89
C GLY A 436 32.74 21.44 8.34
N ASN A 437 31.89 21.00 9.26
CA ASN A 437 32.23 20.93 10.68
C ASN A 437 31.93 19.55 11.24
N PHE A 438 32.81 19.05 12.10
CA PHE A 438 32.48 17.96 13.00
C PHE A 438 31.90 18.54 14.28
N TYR A 439 30.87 17.91 14.83
CA TYR A 439 30.41 18.26 16.16
C TYR A 439 30.23 17.02 17.03
N GLN A 440 30.47 17.23 18.32
CA GLN A 440 30.54 16.17 19.29
C GLN A 440 29.16 15.80 19.81
N SER A 441 28.85 14.51 19.78
CA SER A 441 27.67 13.98 20.44
C SER A 441 27.73 14.19 21.96
N THR A 442 26.59 14.52 22.57
CA THR A 442 26.45 14.44 24.04
C THR A 442 26.26 12.99 24.52
N TYR A 443 26.15 12.01 23.63
CA TYR A 443 25.78 10.62 23.95
C TYR A 443 26.98 9.65 24.06
N VAL A 444 28.19 10.06 23.68
CA VAL A 444 29.37 9.18 23.68
C VAL A 444 30.60 9.90 24.21
N SER A 445 31.52 9.14 24.80
CA SER A 445 32.81 9.67 25.24
C SER A 445 33.68 10.04 24.03
N GLN A 446 34.62 10.97 24.22
CA GLN A 446 35.52 11.40 23.15
C GLN A 446 36.42 10.26 22.63
N ASP A 447 36.80 9.33 23.51
CA ASP A 447 37.69 8.21 23.19
C ASP A 447 37.03 7.14 22.31
N ASP A 448 35.69 7.17 22.20
CA ASP A 448 34.93 6.24 21.36
C ASP A 448 34.78 6.74 19.91
N VAL A 449 35.31 7.92 19.56
CA VAL A 449 35.06 8.56 18.26
C VAL A 449 36.36 8.97 17.59
N SER A 450 36.56 8.50 16.36
CA SER A 450 37.71 8.86 15.53
C SER A 450 37.31 9.90 14.49
N TYR A 451 37.92 11.08 14.53
CA TYR A 451 37.68 12.16 13.58
C TYR A 451 38.87 12.29 12.61
N TYR A 452 38.59 12.23 11.31
CA TYR A 452 39.56 12.44 10.25
C TYR A 452 39.10 13.59 9.37
N LEU A 453 39.96 14.59 9.15
CA LEU A 453 39.62 15.75 8.33
C LEU A 453 39.13 15.33 6.94
N LEU A 454 39.85 14.42 6.30
CA LEU A 454 39.49 13.90 4.97
C LEU A 454 38.82 12.52 5.07
N GLY A 455 39.46 11.58 5.75
CA GLY A 455 38.96 10.22 5.93
C GLY A 455 40.00 9.28 6.52
N ALA A 456 39.56 8.09 6.95
CA ALA A 456 40.44 7.02 7.37
C ALA A 456 40.76 6.07 6.20
N GLY A 457 41.64 5.10 6.45
CA GLY A 457 41.94 4.01 5.52
C GLY A 457 43.33 4.10 4.91
N TYR A 458 43.55 3.30 3.86
CA TYR A 458 44.87 3.09 3.25
C TYR A 458 44.94 3.55 1.80
N GLY A 459 43.86 4.10 1.25
CA GLY A 459 43.84 4.64 -0.11
C GLY A 459 44.58 5.97 -0.26
N ASP A 460 44.67 6.43 -1.50
CA ASP A 460 45.40 7.66 -1.87
C ASP A 460 44.51 8.91 -1.71
N PHE A 461 44.98 9.86 -0.90
CA PHE A 461 44.41 11.21 -0.82
C PHE A 461 45.41 12.20 -1.43
N SER A 462 45.06 12.73 -2.61
CA SER A 462 45.95 13.60 -3.39
C SER A 462 45.30 14.96 -3.66
N LEU A 463 46.02 16.06 -3.37
CA LEU A 463 45.51 17.44 -3.55
C LEU A 463 44.18 17.71 -2.83
N CYS A 464 43.94 17.03 -1.70
CA CYS A 464 42.73 17.22 -0.90
C CYS A 464 42.99 18.18 0.25
N PHE A 465 41.99 18.98 0.62
CA PHE A 465 42.10 20.03 1.62
C PHE A 465 40.96 19.97 2.63
#